data_AF-A0A2A6PIW7-F1
#
_entry.id   AF-A0A2A6PIW7-F1
#
_cell.length_a   1.000
_cell.length_b   1.000
_cell.length_c   1.000
_cell.angle_alpha   90.00
_cell.angle_beta   90.00
_cell.angle_gamma   90.00
#
_symmetry.space_group_name_H-M   'P 1'
#
loop_
_entity.id
_entity.type
_entity.pdbx_description
1 polymer ?
#
loop_
_entity_poly.entity_id
_entity_poly.type
_entity_poly.pdbx_seq_one_letter_code
_entity_poly.pdbx_strand_id
1 'polypeptide(L)' 'NALTALNQQLEAASKRLKNPHPHSLAWAAWILGRLGGWDGYPSSKPPGPITFKNGLEYFRAVAAGWSLRDTCMP' A
#
# COMPACT_ATOMS: atom_id res chain seq x y z
N ASN A 1 -3.49 -2.86 -11.62
CA ASN A 1 -4.18 -1.93 -10.68
C ASN A 1 -3.16 -1.25 -9.78
N ALA A 2 -3.37 0.03 -9.43
CA ALA A 2 -2.40 0.86 -8.68
C ALA A 2 -1.93 0.22 -7.35
N LEU A 3 -2.84 -0.44 -6.64
CA LEU A 3 -2.58 -1.12 -5.36
C LEU A 3 -1.56 -2.27 -5.51
N THR A 4 -1.60 -3.01 -6.62
CA THR A 4 -0.65 -4.10 -6.91
C THR A 4 0.75 -3.56 -7.19
N ALA A 5 0.83 -2.46 -7.93
CA ALA A 5 2.11 -1.80 -8.21
C ALA A 5 2.75 -1.25 -6.92
N LEU A 6 1.94 -0.68 -6.02
CA LEU A 6 2.40 -0.24 -4.71
C LEU A 6 2.90 -1.43 -3.86
N ASN A 7 2.20 -2.57 -3.87
CA ASN A 7 2.69 -3.78 -3.18
C ASN A 7 4.07 -4.20 -3.70
N GLN A 8 4.25 -4.25 -5.02
CA GLN A 8 5.54 -4.61 -5.63
C GLN A 8 6.66 -3.63 -5.26
N GLN A 9 6.38 -2.32 -5.24
CA GLN A 9 7.35 -1.32 -4.81
C GLN A 9 7.74 -1.48 -3.34
N LEU A 10 6.77 -1.75 -2.45
CA LEU A 10 7.02 -1.96 -1.02
C LEU A 10 7.85 -3.23 -0.78
N GLU A 11 7.55 -4.32 -1.48
CA GLU A 11 8.31 -5.58 -1.40
C GLU A 11 9.73 -5.44 -1.99
N ALA A 12 9.90 -4.64 -3.05
CA ALA A 12 11.21 -4.35 -3.62
C ALA A 12 12.08 -3.50 -2.67
N ALA A 13 11.48 -2.51 -2.01
CA ALA A 13 12.16 -1.65 -1.03
C ALA A 13 12.56 -2.42 0.23
N SER A 14 11.83 -3.47 0.58
CA SER A 14 12.11 -4.31 1.76
C SER A 14 12.13 -5.78 1.38
N LYS A 15 13.28 -6.28 0.91
CA LYS A 15 13.48 -7.70 0.49
C LYS A 15 13.02 -8.76 1.52
N ARG A 16 12.93 -8.38 2.80
CA ARG A 16 12.51 -9.25 3.91
C ARG A 16 11.01 -9.17 4.25
N LEU A 17 10.31 -8.12 3.81
CA LEU A 17 8.91 -7.87 4.15
C LEU A 17 8.06 -8.06 2.90
N LYS A 18 7.44 -9.22 2.81
CA LYS A 18 6.42 -9.54 1.80
C LYS A 18 5.04 -9.52 2.43
N ASN A 19 4.05 -9.16 1.65
CA ASN A 19 2.67 -9.19 2.11
C ASN A 19 2.25 -10.66 2.31
N PRO A 20 1.92 -11.11 3.53
CA PRO A 20 1.59 -12.51 3.79
C PRO A 20 0.14 -12.86 3.36
N HIS A 21 -0.66 -11.87 3.01
CA HIS A 21 -2.08 -12.06 2.73
C HIS A 21 -2.33 -12.32 1.23
N PRO A 22 -3.30 -13.19 0.88
CA PRO A 22 -3.77 -13.31 -0.50
C PRO A 22 -4.50 -12.03 -0.92
N HIS A 23 -4.64 -11.76 -2.23
CA HIS A 23 -5.37 -10.61 -2.79
C HIS A 23 -6.81 -10.48 -2.23
N SER A 24 -6.92 -9.77 -1.10
CA SER A 24 -8.09 -9.66 -0.24
C SER A 24 -8.09 -8.30 0.45
N LEU A 25 -9.12 -8.00 1.26
CA LEU A 25 -9.14 -6.77 2.04
C LEU A 25 -7.96 -6.69 3.02
N ALA A 26 -7.55 -7.81 3.62
CA ALA A 26 -6.39 -7.86 4.50
C ALA A 26 -5.08 -7.52 3.76
N TRP A 27 -4.95 -7.97 2.50
CA TRP A 27 -3.83 -7.61 1.64
C TRP A 27 -3.80 -6.11 1.34
N ALA A 28 -4.94 -5.51 1.00
CA ALA A 28 -5.03 -4.07 0.79
C ALA A 28 -4.76 -3.29 2.09
N ALA A 29 -5.27 -3.78 3.23
CA ALA A 29 -5.07 -3.17 4.52
C ALA A 29 -3.59 -3.17 4.95
N TRP A 30 -2.86 -4.25 4.68
CA TRP A 30 -1.41 -4.32 4.92
C TRP A 30 -0.67 -3.25 4.12
N ILE A 31 -1.00 -3.07 2.83
CA ILE A 31 -0.40 -2.05 1.96
C ILE A 31 -0.71 -0.65 2.47
N LEU A 32 -1.96 -0.35 2.82
CA LEU A 32 -2.34 0.95 3.37
C LEU A 32 -1.63 1.24 4.70
N GLY A 33 -1.51 0.23 5.58
CA GLY A 33 -0.74 0.36 6.81
C GLY A 33 0.72 0.75 6.54
N ARG A 34 1.37 0.07 5.58
CA ARG A 34 2.76 0.36 5.17
C ARG A 34 2.91 1.78 4.64
N LEU A 35 2.00 2.24 3.78
CA LEU A 35 1.99 3.61 3.26
C LEU A 35 1.77 4.64 4.37
N GLY A 36 1.04 4.27 5.42
CA GLY A 36 0.81 5.08 6.61
C GLY A 36 1.99 5.18 7.58
N GLY A 37 3.10 4.49 7.30
CA GLY A 37 4.30 4.47 8.16
C GLY A 37 4.39 3.28 9.12
N TRP A 38 3.59 2.24 8.92
CA TRP A 38 3.71 1.00 9.69
C TRP A 38 4.90 0.14 9.21
N ASP A 39 5.53 -0.58 10.13
CA ASP A 39 6.71 -1.41 9.87
C ASP A 39 6.40 -2.70 9.11
N GLY A 40 5.14 -3.16 9.09
CA GLY A 40 4.67 -4.29 8.29
C GLY A 40 4.89 -5.67 8.89
N TYR A 41 5.47 -5.77 10.08
CA TYR A 41 5.76 -7.06 10.70
C TYR A 41 4.50 -7.65 11.35
N PRO A 42 4.19 -8.94 11.14
CA PRO A 42 3.06 -9.59 11.80
C PRO A 42 3.17 -9.60 13.34
N SER A 43 4.41 -9.58 13.84
CA SER A 43 4.71 -9.52 15.28
C SER A 43 4.57 -8.12 15.88
N SER A 44 4.51 -7.08 15.04
CA SER A 44 4.39 -5.70 15.50
C SER A 44 2.94 -5.34 15.79
N LYS A 45 2.74 -4.29 16.59
CA LYS A 45 1.39 -3.78 16.87
C LYS A 45 0.70 -3.44 15.54
N PRO A 46 -0.58 -3.83 15.36
CA PRO A 46 -1.33 -3.49 14.16
C PRO A 46 -1.36 -1.99 13.92
N PRO A 47 -1.43 -1.54 12.64
CA PRO A 47 -1.55 -0.13 12.32
C PRO A 47 -2.83 0.45 12.93
N GLY A 48 -2.68 1.55 13.67
CA GLY A 48 -3.80 2.24 14.28
C GLY A 48 -4.64 3.04 13.26
N PRO A 49 -5.80 3.60 13.69
CA PRO A 49 -6.68 4.35 12.79
C PRO A 49 -6.01 5.55 12.10
N ILE A 50 -5.10 6.25 12.78
CA ILE A 50 -4.36 7.39 12.20
C ILE A 50 -3.41 6.93 11.10
N THR A 51 -2.65 5.85 11.34
CA THR A 51 -1.76 5.24 10.35
C THR A 51 -2.55 4.84 9.11
N PHE A 52 -3.71 4.20 9.29
CA PHE A 52 -4.59 3.84 8.17
C PHE A 52 -5.10 5.05 7.40
N LYS A 53 -5.54 6.10 8.10
CA LYS A 53 -5.96 7.35 7.46
C LYS A 53 -4.85 7.92 6.59
N ASN A 54 -3.63 8.04 7.12
CA ASN A 54 -2.49 8.58 6.38
C ASN A 54 -2.17 7.73 5.14
N GLY A 55 -2.18 6.40 5.29
CA GLY A 55 -1.96 5.48 4.17
C GLY A 55 -3.04 5.58 3.10
N LEU A 56 -4.31 5.76 3.49
CA LEU A 56 -5.43 5.93 2.58
C LEU A 56 -5.35 7.25 1.81
N GLU A 57 -5.02 8.35 2.47
CA GLU A 57 -4.82 9.65 1.83
C GLU A 57 -3.68 9.59 0.81
N TYR A 58 -2.56 8.97 1.16
CA TYR A 58 -1.45 8.74 0.22
C TYR A 58 -1.89 7.88 -0.97
N PHE A 59 -2.59 6.78 -0.71
CA PHE A 59 -3.11 5.90 -1.76
C PHE A 59 -4.04 6.65 -2.72
N ARG A 60 -4.95 7.49 -2.21
CA ARG A 60 -5.86 8.30 -3.04
C ARG A 60 -5.10 9.22 -3.99
N ALA A 61 -4.06 9.90 -3.51
CA ALA A 61 -3.21 10.74 -4.34
C ALA A 61 -2.52 9.94 -5.46
N VAL A 62 -1.96 8.77 -5.13
CA VAL A 62 -1.34 7.88 -6.14
C VAL A 62 -2.38 7.34 -7.12
N ALA A 63 -3.55 6.93 -6.65
CA ALA A 63 -4.62 6.41 -7.50
C ALA A 63 -5.13 7.46 -8.49
N ALA A 64 -5.26 8.72 -8.06
CA ALA A 64 -5.58 9.83 -8.94
C ALA A 64 -4.53 9.99 -10.05
N GLY A 65 -3.24 10.00 -9.67
CA GLY A 65 -2.14 10.04 -10.65
C GLY A 65 -2.12 8.82 -11.59
N TRP A 66 -2.42 7.63 -11.08
CA TRP A 66 -2.49 6.40 -11.88
C TRP A 66 -3.59 6.47 -12.94
N SER A 67 -4.75 7.05 -12.61
CA SER A 67 -5.84 7.22 -13.57
C SER A 67 -5.53 8.21 -14.70
N LEU A 68 -4.59 9.13 -14.48
CA LEU A 68 -4.14 10.10 -15.48
C LEU A 68 -3.06 9.55 -16.40
N ARG A 69 -2.41 8.44 -16.01
CA ARG A 69 -1.33 7.82 -16.79
C ARG A 69 -1.80 7.41 -18.18
N ASP A 70 -2.98 6.80 -18.26
CA ASP A 70 -3.53 6.27 -19.50
C ASP A 70 -4.13 7.36 -20.40
N THR A 71 -4.39 8.56 -19.86
CA THR A 71 -4.95 9.69 -20.61
C THR A 71 -3.89 10.55 -21.30
N CYS A 72 -2.68 10.63 -20.75
CA CYS A 72 -1.63 11.53 -21.24
C CYS A 72 -0.55 10.86 -22.10
N MET A 73 -0.58 9.54 -22.28
CA MET A 73 0.29 8.79 -23.20
C MET A 73 -0.51 7.67 -23.90
N PRO A 74 -1.14 7.93 -25.05
CA PRO A 74 -1.55 6.87 -25.97
C PRO A 74 -0.36 6.21 -26.66
#